data_AF-A0A1D9LMV9-F1
#
_entry.id   AF-A0A1D9LMV9-F1
#
_cell.length_a   1.000
_cell.length_b   1.000
_cell.length_c   1.000
_cell.angle_alpha   90.00
_cell.angle_beta   90.00
_cell.angle_gamma   90.00
#
_symmetry.space_group_name_H-M   'P 1'
#
loop_
_entity.id
_entity.type
_entity.pdbx_description
1 polymer ?
#
loop_
_entity_poly.entity_id
_entity_poly.type
_entity_poly.pdbx_seq_one_letter_code
_entity_poly.pdbx_strand_id
1 'polypeptide(L)'
;MAERNKKTAAPKPGQQQRRAQEQRNAQAEAACRQLVGLLESMAEEGRLDGQETAAQYLNSTRAYYRRIRNGKVMGPADFAAAADVCASVRRALAALDPSLEFAGLPQADALREALRQGALVIEEMKRIKAGKAG
;
A
#
# COMPACT_ATOMS: atom_id res chain seq x y z
N MET A 1 -49.98 8.40 20.80
CA MET A 1 -48.76 9.13 20.43
C MET A 1 -47.69 8.78 21.44
N ALA A 2 -46.65 8.02 21.06
CA ALA A 2 -45.57 7.65 21.97
C ALA A 2 -44.23 7.79 21.23
N GLU A 3 -43.72 9.00 21.20
CA GLU A 3 -42.39 9.34 20.72
C GLU A 3 -41.39 9.04 21.84
N ARG A 4 -40.66 7.92 21.73
CA ARG A 4 -39.52 7.63 22.61
C ARG A 4 -38.22 7.78 21.83
N ASN A 5 -37.69 8.99 21.91
CA ASN A 5 -36.29 9.40 21.82
C ASN A 5 -35.29 8.26 21.49
N LYS A 6 -34.94 8.12 20.21
CA LYS A 6 -33.69 7.44 19.80
C LYS A 6 -32.52 8.31 20.27
N LYS A 7 -31.91 7.93 21.41
CA LYS A 7 -30.58 8.45 21.79
C LYS A 7 -29.59 8.00 20.70
N THR A 8 -29.28 8.88 19.77
CA THR A 8 -28.16 8.73 18.84
C THR A 8 -26.89 8.74 19.66
N ALA A 9 -26.43 7.55 20.08
CA ALA A 9 -25.19 7.40 20.82
C ALA A 9 -24.05 7.95 19.95
N ALA A 10 -23.47 9.07 20.34
CA ALA A 10 -22.28 9.60 19.71
C ALA A 10 -21.18 8.51 19.73
N PRO A 11 -20.50 8.27 18.60
CA PRO A 11 -19.48 7.23 18.55
C PRO A 11 -18.39 7.54 19.58
N LYS A 12 -18.12 6.56 20.47
CA LYS A 12 -17.06 6.67 21.49
C LYS A 12 -15.72 7.03 20.79
N PRO A 13 -14.86 7.87 21.38
CA PRO A 13 -13.61 8.31 20.75
C PRO A 13 -12.72 7.16 20.27
N GLY A 14 -12.69 6.03 21.01
CA GLY A 14 -11.95 4.83 20.59
C GLY A 14 -12.51 4.12 19.33
N GLN A 15 -13.80 4.25 19.01
CA GLN A 15 -14.38 3.73 17.76
C GLN A 15 -14.00 4.60 16.56
N GLN A 16 -13.91 5.92 16.77
CA GLN A 16 -13.53 6.86 15.71
C GLN A 16 -12.05 6.70 15.34
N GLN A 17 -11.19 6.51 16.35
CA GLN A 17 -9.77 6.21 16.17
C GLN A 17 -9.56 4.87 15.45
N ARG A 18 -10.35 3.84 15.80
CA ARG A 18 -10.28 2.53 15.15
C ARG A 18 -10.71 2.59 13.68
N ARG A 19 -11.82 3.27 13.37
CA ARG A 19 -12.27 3.48 11.98
C ARG A 19 -11.27 4.28 11.15
N ALA A 20 -10.65 5.31 11.73
CA ALA A 20 -9.61 6.08 11.05
C ALA A 20 -8.39 5.19 10.75
N GLN A 21 -7.99 4.32 11.69
CA GLN A 21 -6.93 3.35 11.46
C GLN A 21 -7.30 2.32 10.38
N GLU A 22 -8.52 1.80 10.42
CA GLU A 22 -9.03 0.86 9.41
C GLU A 22 -9.07 1.49 8.02
N GLN A 23 -9.48 2.75 7.89
CA GLN A 23 -9.43 3.48 6.61
C GLN A 23 -8.01 3.67 6.10
N ARG A 24 -7.06 4.03 6.98
CA ARG A 24 -5.63 4.13 6.62
C ARG A 24 -5.08 2.78 6.15
N ASN A 25 -5.44 1.71 6.85
CA ASN A 25 -5.01 0.36 6.50
C ASN A 25 -5.62 -0.08 5.16
N ALA A 26 -6.91 0.20 4.92
CA ALA A 26 -7.56 -0.09 3.65
C ALA A 26 -6.96 0.71 2.48
N GLN A 27 -6.61 1.99 2.70
CA GLN A 27 -5.94 2.81 1.70
C GLN A 27 -4.53 2.26 1.39
N ALA A 28 -3.79 1.86 2.42
CA ALA A 28 -2.48 1.24 2.24
C ALA A 28 -2.57 -0.11 1.51
N GLU A 29 -3.58 -0.92 1.82
CA GLU A 29 -3.85 -2.17 1.12
C GLU A 29 -4.17 -1.93 -0.35
N ALA A 30 -5.04 -0.96 -0.65
CA ALA A 30 -5.41 -0.61 -2.02
C ALA A 30 -4.20 -0.13 -2.82
N ALA A 31 -3.38 0.76 -2.25
CA ALA A 31 -2.16 1.27 -2.88
C ALA A 31 -1.15 0.13 -3.13
N CYS A 32 -0.94 -0.73 -2.14
CA CYS A 32 -0.04 -1.87 -2.23
C CYS A 32 -0.54 -2.85 -3.31
N ARG A 33 -1.82 -3.21 -3.29
CA ARG A 33 -2.45 -4.08 -4.29
C ARG A 33 -2.36 -3.52 -5.71
N GLN A 34 -2.56 -2.22 -5.89
CA GLN A 34 -2.40 -1.55 -7.18
C GLN A 34 -0.96 -1.61 -7.66
N LEU A 35 0.01 -1.24 -6.81
CA LEU A 35 1.44 -1.30 -7.13
C LEU A 35 1.91 -2.71 -7.49
N VAL A 36 1.51 -3.71 -6.70
CA VAL A 36 1.84 -5.12 -6.97
C VAL A 36 1.21 -5.57 -8.28
N GLY A 37 -0.08 -5.29 -8.50
CA GLY A 37 -0.76 -5.67 -9.74
C GLY A 37 -0.12 -5.06 -10.99
N LEU A 38 0.29 -3.79 -10.92
CA LEU A 38 1.00 -3.12 -12.01
C LEU A 38 2.40 -3.71 -12.25
N LEU A 39 3.14 -4.02 -11.18
CA LEU A 39 4.46 -4.66 -11.29
C LEU A 39 4.35 -6.09 -11.84
N GLU A 40 3.32 -6.86 -11.44
CA GLU A 40 3.05 -8.19 -11.98
C GLU A 40 2.67 -8.13 -13.46
N SER A 41 1.80 -7.20 -13.86
CA SER A 41 1.45 -7.00 -15.27
C SER A 41 2.69 -6.68 -16.11
N MET A 42 3.57 -5.79 -15.64
CA MET A 42 4.83 -5.49 -16.32
C MET A 42 5.76 -6.71 -16.41
N ALA A 43 5.76 -7.58 -15.39
CA ALA A 43 6.53 -8.82 -15.41
C ALA A 43 5.98 -9.81 -16.45
N GLU A 44 4.66 -9.95 -16.54
CA GLU A 44 3.98 -10.80 -17.53
C GLU A 44 4.19 -10.31 -18.96
N GLU A 45 4.27 -8.98 -19.14
CA GLU A 45 4.63 -8.35 -20.42
C GLU A 45 6.13 -8.46 -20.76
N GLY A 46 6.94 -9.11 -19.92
CA GLY A 46 8.38 -9.27 -20.12
C GLY A 46 9.17 -7.97 -19.94
N ARG A 47 8.58 -6.91 -19.38
CA ARG A 47 9.26 -5.62 -19.16
C ARG A 47 10.33 -5.68 -18.08
N LEU A 48 10.28 -6.70 -17.23
CA LEU A 48 11.27 -6.98 -16.21
C LEU A 48 12.34 -7.98 -16.67
N ASP A 49 12.22 -8.51 -17.89
CA ASP A 49 13.16 -9.48 -18.45
C ASP A 49 14.52 -8.81 -18.68
N GLY A 50 15.59 -9.42 -18.15
CA GLY A 50 16.94 -8.84 -18.15
C GLY A 50 17.27 -7.93 -16.97
N GLN A 51 16.34 -7.71 -16.02
CA GLN A 51 16.59 -6.91 -14.80
C GLN A 51 16.47 -7.77 -13.54
N GLU A 52 17.56 -8.47 -13.19
CA GLU A 52 17.63 -9.38 -12.03
C GLU A 52 17.19 -8.72 -10.71
N THR A 53 17.50 -7.42 -10.54
CA THR A 53 17.11 -6.66 -9.35
C THR A 53 15.59 -6.48 -9.28
N ALA A 54 14.94 -6.15 -10.40
CA ALA A 54 13.49 -6.00 -10.46
C ALA A 54 12.79 -7.35 -10.19
N ALA A 55 13.32 -8.45 -10.73
CA ALA A 55 12.82 -9.80 -10.49
C ALA A 55 12.96 -10.24 -9.02
N GLN A 56 14.07 -9.91 -8.35
CA GLN A 56 14.24 -10.18 -6.92
C GLN A 56 13.22 -9.41 -6.06
N TYR A 57 13.07 -8.11 -6.31
CA TYR A 57 12.09 -7.29 -5.58
C TYR A 57 10.66 -7.74 -5.83
N LEU A 58 10.33 -8.20 -7.05
CA LEU A 58 9.02 -8.78 -7.35
C LEU A 58 8.76 -10.05 -6.53
N ASN A 59 9.74 -10.95 -6.43
CA ASN A 59 9.59 -12.18 -5.63
C ASN A 59 9.40 -11.88 -4.13
N SER A 60 10.19 -10.96 -3.57
CA SER A 60 10.00 -10.50 -2.19
C SER A 60 8.63 -9.86 -1.98
N THR A 61 8.23 -9.00 -2.92
CA THR A 61 6.92 -8.34 -2.93
C THR A 61 5.78 -9.36 -2.93
N ARG A 62 5.83 -10.38 -3.79
CA ARG A 62 4.85 -11.48 -3.82
C ARG A 62 4.75 -12.22 -2.50
N ALA A 63 5.88 -12.52 -1.87
CA ALA A 63 5.92 -13.22 -0.58
C ALA A 63 5.26 -12.41 0.54
N TYR A 64 5.57 -11.12 0.64
CA TYR A 64 4.94 -10.22 1.62
C TYR A 64 3.46 -9.99 1.32
N TYR A 65 3.10 -9.78 0.05
CA TYR A 65 1.72 -9.57 -0.35
C TYR A 65 0.84 -10.79 -0.07
N ARG A 66 1.34 -12.02 -0.28
CA ARG A 66 0.66 -13.25 0.12
C ARG A 66 0.39 -13.36 1.62
N ARG A 67 1.27 -12.80 2.46
CA ARG A 67 1.07 -12.75 3.93
C ARG A 67 -0.03 -11.76 4.28
N ILE A 68 0.00 -10.57 3.70
CA ILE A 68 -1.02 -9.52 3.91
C ILE A 68 -2.41 -10.05 3.50
N ARG A 69 -2.52 -10.74 2.35
CA ARG A 69 -3.79 -11.25 1.81
C ARG A 69 -4.38 -12.46 2.57
N ASN A 70 -3.56 -13.17 3.36
CA ASN A 70 -4.04 -14.27 4.22
C ASN A 70 -4.64 -13.75 5.54
N GLY A 71 -4.39 -12.48 5.89
CA GLY A 71 -5.10 -11.78 6.96
C GLY A 71 -6.43 -11.21 6.45
N LYS A 72 -7.50 -11.34 7.25
CA LYS A 72 -8.83 -10.81 6.89
C LYS A 72 -8.93 -9.28 6.96
N VAL A 73 -8.01 -8.66 7.70
CA VAL A 73 -7.91 -7.20 7.94
C VAL A 73 -6.43 -6.86 8.13
N MET A 74 -5.90 -5.91 7.36
CA MET A 74 -4.55 -5.37 7.59
C MET A 74 -4.45 -4.84 9.03
N GLY A 75 -3.61 -5.48 9.84
CA GLY A 75 -3.22 -5.00 11.16
C GLY A 75 -2.03 -4.05 11.09
N PRO A 76 -1.56 -3.54 12.24
CA PRO A 76 -0.38 -2.68 12.30
C PRO A 76 0.91 -3.38 11.83
N ALA A 77 1.02 -4.70 12.03
CA ALA A 77 2.14 -5.48 11.51
C ALA A 77 2.08 -5.60 9.97
N ASP A 78 0.87 -5.77 9.42
CA ASP A 78 0.65 -5.80 7.97
C ASP A 78 0.87 -4.43 7.33
N PHE A 79 0.58 -3.33 8.04
CA PHE A 79 0.89 -1.96 7.58
C PHE A 79 2.39 -1.75 7.39
N ALA A 80 3.21 -2.25 8.32
CA ALA A 80 4.66 -2.23 8.18
C ALA A 80 5.12 -3.02 6.95
N ALA A 81 4.55 -4.22 6.74
CA ALA A 81 4.85 -5.04 5.57
C ALA A 81 4.39 -4.35 4.27
N ALA A 82 3.22 -3.70 4.27
CA ALA A 82 2.71 -2.97 3.11
C ALA A 82 3.61 -1.77 2.75
N ALA A 83 4.10 -1.03 3.75
CA ALA A 83 5.06 0.04 3.52
C ALA A 83 6.39 -0.48 2.93
N ASP A 84 6.88 -1.62 3.42
CA ASP A 84 8.11 -2.25 2.92
C ASP A 84 7.94 -2.75 1.47
N VAL A 85 6.77 -3.32 1.16
CA VAL A 85 6.38 -3.68 -0.22
C VAL A 85 6.34 -2.45 -1.11
N CYS A 86 5.68 -1.37 -0.69
CA CYS A 86 5.62 -0.13 -1.48
C CYS A 86 7.02 0.43 -1.76
N ALA A 87 7.92 0.38 -0.77
CA ALA A 87 9.30 0.81 -0.94
C ALA A 87 10.08 -0.11 -1.90
N SER A 88 9.89 -1.42 -1.80
CA SER A 88 10.51 -2.42 -2.68
C SER A 88 10.05 -2.29 -4.12
N VAL A 89 8.73 -2.16 -4.35
CA VAL A 89 8.17 -1.93 -5.70
C VAL A 89 8.71 -0.63 -6.28
N ARG A 90 8.78 0.45 -5.50
CA ARG A 90 9.36 1.72 -5.98
C ARG A 90 10.82 1.55 -6.40
N ARG A 91 11.63 0.79 -5.66
CA ARG A 91 13.03 0.52 -6.02
C ARG A 91 13.14 -0.35 -7.27
N ALA A 92 12.29 -1.37 -7.40
CA ALA A 92 12.22 -2.21 -8.60
C ALA A 92 11.89 -1.36 -9.83
N LEU A 93 10.89 -0.49 -9.70
CA LEU A 93 10.49 0.42 -10.76
C LEU A 93 11.57 1.45 -11.10
N ALA A 94 12.28 1.98 -10.09
CA ALA A 94 13.39 2.90 -10.30
C ALA A 94 14.61 2.23 -10.98
N ALA A 95 14.77 0.91 -10.82
CA ALA A 95 15.79 0.15 -11.52
C ALA A 95 15.47 -0.03 -13.01
N LEU A 96 14.19 0.02 -13.39
CA LEU A 96 13.73 -0.03 -14.78
C LEU A 96 13.75 1.35 -15.42
N ASP A 97 13.19 2.34 -14.71
CA ASP A 97 13.11 3.73 -15.14
C ASP A 97 13.48 4.63 -13.96
N PRO A 98 14.71 5.18 -13.91
CA PRO A 98 15.15 6.00 -12.78
C PRO A 98 14.33 7.28 -12.61
N SER A 99 13.73 7.77 -13.70
CA SER A 99 12.85 8.95 -13.68
C SER A 99 11.46 8.66 -13.10
N LEU A 100 11.05 7.38 -13.00
CA LEU A 100 9.71 6.95 -12.62
C LEU A 100 8.60 7.64 -13.44
N GLU A 101 8.92 8.00 -14.68
CA GLU A 101 7.99 8.63 -15.61
C GLU A 101 7.25 7.58 -16.43
N PHE A 102 7.88 6.43 -16.67
CA PHE A 102 7.34 5.34 -17.50
C PHE A 102 6.81 5.85 -18.85
N ALA A 103 7.53 6.80 -19.44
CA ALA A 103 7.12 7.46 -20.68
C ALA A 103 6.86 6.42 -21.78
N GLY A 104 5.66 6.46 -22.36
CA GLY A 104 5.24 5.54 -23.40
C GLY A 104 4.50 4.28 -22.92
N LEU A 105 4.28 4.10 -21.61
CA LEU A 105 3.37 3.07 -21.10
C LEU A 105 1.92 3.60 -21.01
N PRO A 106 0.92 2.83 -21.44
CA PRO A 106 -0.49 3.20 -21.26
C PRO A 106 -0.89 3.30 -19.79
N GLN A 107 -0.20 2.56 -18.91
CA GLN A 107 -0.39 2.59 -17.46
C GLN A 107 0.55 3.56 -16.72
N ALA A 108 1.25 4.46 -17.42
CA ALA A 108 2.17 5.40 -16.80
C ALA A 108 1.49 6.27 -15.72
N ASP A 109 0.30 6.79 -16.01
CA ASP A 109 -0.44 7.62 -15.05
C ASP A 109 -0.88 6.82 -13.82
N ALA A 110 -1.38 5.61 -14.04
CA ALA A 110 -1.76 4.68 -12.96
C ALA A 110 -0.55 4.28 -12.09
N LEU A 111 0.62 4.05 -12.70
CA LEU A 111 1.89 3.80 -11.99
C LEU A 111 2.30 4.99 -11.14
N ARG A 112 2.23 6.21 -11.70
CA ARG A 112 2.59 7.44 -10.98
C ARG A 112 1.64 7.70 -9.81
N GLU A 113 0.34 7.50 -10.00
CA GLU A 113 -0.63 7.63 -8.92
C GLU A 113 -0.43 6.58 -7.82
N ALA A 114 -0.27 5.31 -8.20
CA ALA A 114 0.02 4.22 -7.27
C ALA A 114 1.32 4.46 -6.49
N LEU A 115 2.36 4.99 -7.13
CA LEU A 115 3.62 5.38 -6.49
C LEU A 115 3.45 6.53 -5.50
N ARG A 116 2.62 7.53 -5.82
CA ARG A 116 2.27 8.61 -4.87
C ARG A 116 1.55 8.04 -3.65
N GLN A 117 0.55 7.18 -3.86
CA GLN A 117 -0.19 6.55 -2.77
C GLN A 117 0.74 5.68 -1.90
N GLY A 118 1.60 4.86 -2.51
CA GLY A 118 2.60 4.08 -1.79
C GLY A 118 3.61 4.95 -1.01
N ALA A 119 4.01 6.10 -1.55
CA ALA A 119 4.86 7.05 -0.83
C ALA A 119 4.18 7.59 0.44
N LEU A 120 2.88 7.88 0.39
CA LEU A 120 2.12 8.30 1.57
C LEU A 120 2.09 7.21 2.65
N VAL A 121 1.96 5.94 2.27
CA VAL A 121 2.00 4.79 3.20
C VAL A 121 3.38 4.67 3.86
N ILE A 122 4.45 4.84 3.09
CA ILE A 122 5.83 4.82 3.61
C ILE A 122 6.05 5.96 4.61
N GLU A 123 5.63 7.18 4.26
CA GLU A 123 5.76 8.35 5.14
C GLU A 123 4.91 8.21 6.41
N GLU A 124 3.69 7.68 6.30
CA GLU A 124 2.84 7.38 7.45
C GLU A 124 3.49 6.32 8.35
N MET A 125 4.09 5.26 7.80
CA MET A 125 4.81 4.27 8.59
C MET A 125 6.01 4.88 9.32
N LYS A 126 6.74 5.80 8.68
CA LYS A 126 7.81 6.55 9.34
C LYS A 126 7.28 7.40 10.49
N ARG A 127 6.15 8.09 10.31
CA ARG A 127 5.49 8.86 11.38
C ARG A 127 5.03 7.98 12.53
N ILE A 128 4.44 6.82 12.23
CA ILE A 128 4.04 5.84 13.24
C ILE A 128 5.26 5.34 14.02
N LYS A 129 6.38 5.02 13.36
CA LYS A 129 7.64 4.63 14.02
C LYS A 129 8.21 5.77 14.87
N ALA A 130 8.20 7.00 14.37
CA ALA A 130 8.71 8.18 15.08
C ALA A 130 7.83 8.54 16.30
N GLY A 131 6.51 8.43 16.18
CA GLY A 131 5.56 8.71 17.27
C GLY A 131 5.46 7.60 18.32
N LYS A 132 5.97 6.40 18.05
CA LYS A 132 6.10 5.30 19.03
C LYS A 132 7.38 5.37 19.88
N ALA A 133 8.30 6.28 19.55
CA ALA A 133 9.58 6.44 20.24
C ALA A 133 9.51 7.37 21.46
N GLY A 134 8.31 7.67 21.98
CA GLY A 134 8.07 8.49 23.16
C GLY A 134 7.32 7.72 24.25
#